data_AF-A0A662XN59-F1
#
_entry.id   AF-A0A662XN59-F1
#
_cell.length_a   1.000
_cell.length_b   1.000
_cell.length_c   1.000
_cell.angle_alpha   90.00
_cell.angle_beta   90.00
_cell.angle_gamma   90.00
#
_symmetry.space_group_name_H-M   'P 1'
#
loop_
_entity.id
_entity.type
_entity.pdbx_description
1 polymer ?
#
loop_
_entity_poly.entity_id
_entity_poly.type
_entity_poly.pdbx_seq_one_letter_code
_entity_poly.pdbx_strand_id
1 'polypeptide(L)'
;MHFLAAVTTLALSFAATQATPLNIYNQCGESIQFYDNSATETIASGGSTTRTLAQGFSGMFRNGVSGQATLAEFSITGGYAWYDISIIPTGPLSGACKTLTGGVGFNTPMQIAPSGCTTVTCLADGCADAYQYPSDNGKTHA
;
A
#
# COMPACT_ATOMS: atom_id res chain seq x y z
N MET A 1 -15.36 -61.07 26.64
CA MET A 1 -15.18 -60.38 25.35
C MET A 1 -15.12 -58.89 25.63
N HIS A 2 -13.93 -58.28 25.63
CA HIS A 2 -13.77 -56.84 25.87
C HIS A 2 -13.50 -56.15 24.52
N PHE A 3 -14.41 -55.28 24.10
CA PHE A 3 -14.21 -54.38 22.96
C PHE A 3 -13.52 -53.10 23.45
N LEU A 4 -12.30 -52.85 22.98
CA LEU A 4 -11.62 -51.57 23.12
C LEU A 4 -11.97 -50.73 21.89
N ALA A 5 -12.75 -49.65 22.08
CA ALA A 5 -12.98 -48.65 21.05
C ALA A 5 -11.83 -47.63 21.07
N ALA A 6 -11.04 -47.57 20.00
CA ALA A 6 -10.01 -46.56 19.81
C ALA A 6 -10.66 -45.25 19.35
N VAL A 7 -10.52 -44.18 20.14
CA VAL A 7 -10.96 -42.83 19.78
C VAL A 7 -9.77 -42.11 19.14
N THR A 8 -9.82 -41.91 17.82
CA THR A 8 -8.81 -41.15 17.08
C THR A 8 -9.17 -39.67 17.12
N THR A 9 -8.46 -38.88 17.94
CA THR A 9 -8.56 -37.41 17.93
C THR A 9 -7.81 -36.83 16.74
N LEU A 10 -8.55 -36.32 15.75
CA LEU A 10 -8.00 -35.57 14.62
C LEU A 10 -7.67 -34.15 15.09
N ALA A 11 -6.38 -33.84 15.27
CA ALA A 11 -5.93 -32.48 15.56
C ALA A 11 -5.98 -31.66 14.26
N LEU A 12 -6.90 -30.69 14.16
CA LEU A 12 -6.88 -29.69 13.10
C LEU A 12 -5.82 -28.64 13.41
N SER A 13 -4.72 -28.67 12.67
CA SER A 13 -3.71 -27.62 12.68
C SER A 13 -4.25 -26.41 11.92
N PHE A 14 -4.68 -25.36 12.62
CA PHE A 14 -4.99 -24.08 11.99
C PHE A 14 -3.69 -23.34 11.70
N ALA A 15 -3.30 -23.24 10.43
CA ALA A 15 -2.23 -22.33 10.03
C ALA A 15 -2.76 -20.89 10.23
N ALA A 16 -2.17 -20.14 11.17
CA ALA A 16 -2.45 -18.72 11.30
C ALA A 16 -1.92 -18.02 10.04
N THR A 17 -2.81 -17.49 9.21
CA THR A 17 -2.40 -16.67 8.08
C THR A 17 -1.94 -15.32 8.63
N GLN A 18 -0.63 -15.08 8.62
CA GLN A 18 -0.08 -13.76 8.96
C GLN A 18 -0.61 -12.74 7.94
N ALA A 19 -1.41 -11.79 8.41
CA ALA A 19 -2.00 -10.77 7.57
C ALA A 19 -1.72 -9.39 8.19
N THR A 20 -1.34 -8.44 7.34
CA THR A 20 -1.00 -7.08 7.76
C THR A 20 -2.24 -6.20 7.59
N PRO A 21 -2.83 -5.68 8.68
CA PRO A 21 -3.94 -4.74 8.58
C PRO A 21 -3.41 -3.39 8.09
N LEU A 22 -4.07 -2.84 7.07
CA LEU A 22 -3.85 -1.49 6.57
C LEU A 22 -5.08 -0.65 6.90
N ASN A 23 -4.91 0.34 7.76
CA ASN A 23 -5.95 1.32 8.08
C ASN A 23 -5.75 2.56 7.20
N ILE A 24 -6.79 2.97 6.49
CA ILE A 24 -6.76 4.11 5.58
C ILE A 24 -7.68 5.19 6.14
N TYR A 25 -7.13 6.39 6.30
CA TYR A 25 -7.86 7.55 6.82
C TYR A 25 -7.84 8.68 5.79
N ASN A 26 -9.00 9.21 5.45
CA ASN A 26 -9.09 10.41 4.62
C ASN A 26 -9.13 11.65 5.52
N GLN A 27 -8.00 12.34 5.61
CA GLN A 27 -7.88 13.61 6.32
C GLN A 27 -8.02 14.83 5.39
N CYS A 28 -8.30 14.62 4.10
CA CYS A 28 -8.55 15.72 3.17
C CYS A 28 -9.90 16.38 3.46
N GLY A 29 -10.06 17.64 3.07
CA GLY A 29 -11.36 18.36 3.15
C GLY A 29 -12.43 17.82 2.19
N GLU A 30 -12.04 16.96 1.25
CA GLU A 30 -12.90 16.39 0.21
C GLU A 30 -12.90 14.87 0.28
N SER A 31 -13.90 14.23 -0.35
CA SER A 31 -13.92 12.79 -0.56
C SER A 31 -12.78 12.34 -1.49
N ILE A 32 -12.19 11.18 -1.20
CA ILE A 32 -11.21 10.52 -2.08
C ILE A 32 -11.81 9.28 -2.73
N GLN A 33 -11.33 8.97 -3.93
CA GLN A 33 -11.65 7.75 -4.66
C GLN A 33 -10.53 6.73 -4.42
N PHE A 34 -10.56 6.03 -3.30
CA PHE A 34 -9.56 5.03 -2.95
C PHE A 34 -9.59 3.86 -3.94
N TYR A 35 -8.51 3.68 -4.69
CA TYR A 35 -8.36 2.64 -5.70
C TYR A 35 -7.25 1.67 -5.30
N ASP A 36 -7.57 0.37 -5.32
CA ASP A 36 -6.68 -0.73 -4.91
C ASP A 36 -6.15 -1.57 -6.09
N ASN A 37 -6.23 -1.03 -7.31
CA ASN A 37 -5.97 -1.74 -8.59
C ASN A 37 -7.04 -2.72 -9.05
N SER A 38 -8.14 -2.86 -8.31
CA SER A 38 -9.28 -3.66 -8.76
C SER A 38 -10.58 -2.87 -8.69
N ALA A 39 -10.85 -2.23 -7.56
CA ALA A 39 -12.09 -1.51 -7.32
C ALA A 39 -11.82 -0.12 -6.74
N THR A 40 -12.78 0.78 -6.96
CA THR A 40 -12.77 2.11 -6.34
C THR A 40 -13.78 2.14 -5.20
N GLU A 41 -13.36 2.66 -4.05
CA GLU A 41 -14.18 2.93 -2.88
C GLU A 41 -14.12 4.43 -2.57
N THR A 42 -15.26 5.08 -2.41
CA THR A 42 -15.28 6.49 -1.97
C THR A 42 -15.12 6.55 -0.46
N ILE A 43 -14.09 7.26 0.01
CA ILE A 43 -13.90 7.56 1.44
C ILE A 43 -14.20 9.04 1.62
N ALA A 44 -15.29 9.35 2.32
CA ALA A 44 -15.68 10.73 2.61
C ALA A 44 -14.59 11.47 3.43
N SER A 45 -14.61 12.81 3.41
CA SER A 45 -13.76 13.62 4.29
C SER A 45 -13.95 13.19 5.76
N GLY A 46 -12.84 12.98 6.47
CA GLY A 46 -12.84 12.46 7.84
C GLY A 46 -13.17 10.96 7.97
N GLY A 47 -13.48 10.29 6.86
CA GLY A 47 -13.81 8.86 6.83
C GLY A 47 -12.58 7.94 6.86
N SER A 48 -12.83 6.65 6.99
CA SER A 48 -11.80 5.61 6.97
C SER A 48 -12.29 4.30 6.38
N THR A 49 -11.37 3.49 5.87
CA THR A 49 -11.61 2.09 5.49
C THR A 49 -10.41 1.23 5.87
N THR A 50 -10.49 -0.06 5.63
CA THR A 50 -9.39 -1.00 5.92
C THR A 50 -9.12 -1.93 4.75
N ARG A 51 -7.88 -2.42 4.66
CA ARG A 51 -7.48 -3.55 3.82
C ARG A 51 -6.71 -4.54 4.68
N THR A 52 -6.73 -5.81 4.29
CA THR A 52 -5.92 -6.86 4.92
C THR A 52 -4.98 -7.42 3.86
N LEU A 53 -3.68 -7.20 4.06
CA LEU A 53 -2.66 -7.61 3.10
C LEU A 53 -2.08 -8.96 3.53
N ALA A 54 -2.31 -9.99 2.72
CA ALA A 54 -1.80 -11.33 2.99
C ALA A 54 -0.33 -11.46 2.59
N GLN A 55 0.36 -12.45 3.17
CA GLN A 55 1.68 -12.89 2.68
C GLN A 55 1.66 -13.12 1.16
N GLY A 56 2.63 -12.54 0.45
CA GLY A 56 2.72 -12.53 -1.01
C GLY A 56 2.05 -11.33 -1.69
N PHE A 57 1.38 -10.45 -0.95
CA PHE A 57 0.83 -9.21 -1.51
C PHE A 57 1.95 -8.34 -2.09
N SER A 58 1.72 -7.77 -3.27
CA SER A 58 2.58 -6.76 -3.89
C SER A 58 1.69 -5.84 -4.73
N GLY A 59 1.62 -4.56 -4.39
CA GLY A 59 0.77 -3.61 -5.11
C GLY A 59 0.74 -2.24 -4.48
N MET A 60 -0.08 -1.36 -5.05
CA MET A 60 -0.16 0.05 -4.67
C MET A 60 -1.60 0.52 -4.43
N PHE A 61 -1.78 1.54 -3.61
CA PHE A 61 -3.07 2.22 -3.41
C PHE A 61 -2.96 3.69 -3.80
N ARG A 62 -4.05 4.27 -4.33
CA ARG A 62 -4.05 5.66 -4.79
C ARG A 62 -5.43 6.30 -4.80
N ASN A 63 -5.48 7.62 -4.91
CA ASN A 63 -6.70 8.38 -5.15
C ASN A 63 -6.97 8.46 -6.67
N GLY A 64 -8.01 7.77 -7.13
CA GLY A 64 -8.42 7.68 -8.54
C GLY A 64 -7.67 6.59 -9.31
N VAL A 65 -8.21 6.21 -10.48
CA VAL A 65 -7.67 5.12 -11.30
C VAL A 65 -6.42 5.51 -12.10
N SER A 66 -6.18 6.81 -12.29
CA SER A 66 -5.05 7.33 -13.08
C SER A 66 -3.70 6.88 -12.52
N GLY A 67 -2.75 6.56 -13.40
CA GLY A 67 -1.35 6.35 -13.02
C GLY A 67 -0.59 7.66 -12.73
N GLN A 68 -1.24 8.82 -12.92
CA GLN A 68 -0.74 10.13 -12.51
C GLN A 68 -1.20 10.42 -11.06
N ALA A 69 -0.62 9.73 -10.09
CA ALA A 69 -1.08 9.81 -8.71
C ALA A 69 0.04 9.54 -7.73
N THR A 70 -0.12 10.07 -6.51
CA THR A 70 0.67 9.64 -5.36
C THR A 70 0.33 8.19 -5.04
N LEU A 71 1.32 7.30 -5.01
CA LEU A 71 1.14 5.88 -4.77
C LEU A 71 1.58 5.52 -3.35
N ALA A 72 0.77 4.76 -2.61
CA ALA A 72 1.19 4.03 -1.42
C ALA A 72 1.54 2.60 -1.84
N GLU A 73 2.81 2.24 -1.91
CA GLU A 73 3.24 0.93 -2.39
C GLU A 73 3.55 0.01 -1.21
N PHE A 74 3.12 -1.26 -1.29
CA PHE A 74 3.35 -2.26 -0.26
C PHE A 74 3.75 -3.61 -0.86
N SER A 75 4.66 -4.31 -0.18
CA SER A 75 4.94 -5.72 -0.41
C SER A 75 5.00 -6.49 0.91
N ILE A 76 4.20 -7.55 1.06
CA ILE A 76 4.19 -8.40 2.25
C ILE A 76 4.96 -9.67 1.91
N THR A 77 6.25 -9.70 2.22
CA THR A 77 7.12 -10.82 1.86
C THR A 77 8.30 -10.96 2.81
N GLY A 78 8.85 -12.17 2.92
CA GLY A 78 10.01 -12.45 3.78
C GLY A 78 9.79 -12.20 5.28
N GLY A 79 8.54 -12.12 5.74
CA GLY A 79 8.20 -11.77 7.12
C GLY A 79 8.16 -10.26 7.41
N TYR A 80 8.26 -9.41 6.38
CA TYR A 80 8.24 -7.96 6.49
C TYR A 80 7.05 -7.37 5.74
N ALA A 81 6.61 -6.19 6.18
CA ALA A 81 5.77 -5.31 5.41
C ALA A 81 6.66 -4.21 4.83
N TRP A 82 7.05 -4.36 3.57
CA TRP A 82 7.78 -3.34 2.83
C TRP A 82 6.83 -2.26 2.37
N TYR A 83 7.23 -1.00 2.47
CA TYR A 83 6.41 0.14 2.05
C TYR A 83 7.25 1.31 1.56
N ASP A 84 6.66 2.09 0.66
CA ASP A 84 7.16 3.38 0.22
C ASP A 84 6.03 4.25 -0.35
N ILE A 85 6.35 5.51 -0.60
CA ILE A 85 5.52 6.41 -1.39
C ILE A 85 6.23 6.64 -2.72
N SER A 86 5.47 6.65 -3.81
CA SER A 86 5.99 6.97 -5.13
C SER A 86 5.19 8.09 -5.77
N ILE A 87 5.92 9.07 -6.31
CA ILE A 87 5.38 10.14 -7.14
C ILE A 87 6.07 10.18 -8.50
N ILE A 88 6.57 9.01 -8.92
CA ILE A 88 7.17 8.82 -10.24
C ILE A 88 6.10 9.16 -11.28
N PRO A 89 6.34 10.15 -12.14
CA PRO A 89 5.39 10.50 -13.19
C PRO A 89 5.34 9.38 -14.23
N THR A 90 4.13 8.98 -14.62
CA THR A 90 3.94 8.20 -15.86
C THR A 90 3.71 9.16 -17.03
N GLY A 91 3.87 8.76 -18.29
CA GLY A 91 3.65 9.68 -19.40
C GLY A 91 3.95 9.08 -20.76
N PRO A 92 3.42 9.66 -21.85
CA PRO A 92 3.65 9.16 -23.20
C PRO A 92 5.08 9.41 -23.69
N LEU A 93 5.80 10.31 -23.02
CA LEU A 93 7.17 10.66 -23.36
C LEU A 93 8.15 9.77 -22.56
N SER A 94 9.24 9.38 -23.21
CA SER A 94 10.26 8.52 -22.61
C SER A 94 11.13 9.29 -21.62
N GLY A 95 11.35 8.70 -20.44
CA GLY A 95 12.26 9.26 -19.44
C GLY A 95 11.86 8.89 -18.02
N ALA A 96 12.82 9.07 -17.11
CA ALA A 96 12.67 8.75 -15.69
C ALA A 96 12.12 9.92 -14.85
N CYS A 97 12.17 11.14 -15.37
CA CYS A 97 11.90 12.38 -14.61
C CYS A 97 10.73 13.18 -15.19
N LYS A 98 10.07 14.00 -14.37
CA LYS A 98 8.87 14.80 -14.72
C LYS A 98 9.05 15.66 -15.97
N THR A 99 10.20 16.32 -16.08
CA THR A 99 10.57 17.14 -17.23
C THR A 99 10.55 16.37 -18.56
N LEU A 100 10.80 15.07 -18.52
CA LEU A 100 10.86 14.22 -19.70
C LEU A 100 9.51 13.58 -20.01
N THR A 101 8.77 13.14 -18.99
CA THR A 101 7.52 12.37 -19.17
C THR A 101 6.30 13.24 -19.46
N GLY A 102 6.32 14.52 -19.05
CA GLY A 102 5.15 15.40 -19.07
C GLY A 102 4.08 15.02 -18.03
N GLY A 103 4.37 14.06 -17.15
CA GLY A 103 3.49 13.61 -16.09
C GLY A 103 3.66 14.40 -14.80
N VAL A 104 2.62 14.38 -13.95
CA VAL A 104 2.58 15.02 -12.63
C VAL A 104 3.04 14.05 -11.55
N GLY A 105 2.59 12.80 -11.57
CA GLY A 105 2.95 11.78 -10.56
C GLY A 105 2.49 12.07 -9.12
N PHE A 106 1.93 13.25 -8.83
CA PHE A 106 1.42 13.64 -7.50
C PHE A 106 -0.01 14.14 -7.65
N ASN A 107 -0.91 13.72 -6.75
CA ASN A 107 -2.28 14.25 -6.73
C ASN A 107 -2.86 14.45 -5.32
N THR A 108 -2.47 13.61 -4.36
CA THR A 108 -3.02 13.63 -3.00
C THR A 108 -1.87 13.57 -1.99
N PRO A 109 -1.80 14.51 -1.03
CA PRO A 109 -0.89 14.41 0.11
C PRO A 109 -1.09 13.11 0.88
N MET A 110 -0.01 12.46 1.32
CA MET A 110 -0.07 11.13 1.91
C MET A 110 1.01 10.92 2.98
N GLN A 111 0.70 10.07 3.96
CA GLN A 111 1.64 9.56 4.95
C GLN A 111 1.37 8.07 5.18
N ILE A 112 2.44 7.28 5.36
CA ILE A 112 2.38 5.89 5.82
C ILE A 112 3.10 5.84 7.17
N ALA A 113 2.38 5.50 8.24
CA ALA A 113 2.85 5.57 9.62
C ALA A 113 2.68 4.21 10.35
N PRO A 114 3.57 3.24 10.08
CA PRO A 114 3.56 1.96 10.79
C PRO A 114 3.99 2.12 12.25
N SER A 115 3.50 1.23 13.13
CA SER A 115 3.91 1.23 14.54
C SER A 115 5.33 0.70 14.69
N GLY A 116 6.25 1.55 15.15
CA GLY A 116 7.62 1.15 15.49
C GLY A 116 8.60 1.14 14.31
N CYS A 117 8.16 1.50 13.10
CA CYS A 117 9.02 1.70 11.93
C CYS A 117 8.97 3.16 11.44
N THR A 118 9.79 3.50 10.45
CA THR A 118 9.89 4.85 9.88
C THR A 118 8.54 5.31 9.31
N THR A 119 8.10 6.50 9.69
CA THR A 119 6.97 7.16 9.01
C THR A 119 7.48 7.85 7.75
N VAL A 120 6.84 7.58 6.60
CA VAL A 120 7.14 8.26 5.33
C VAL A 120 6.03 9.23 4.97
N THR A 121 6.40 10.44 4.57
CA THR A 121 5.47 11.56 4.39
C THR A 121 5.71 12.31 3.08
N CYS A 122 4.66 12.43 2.26
CA CYS A 122 4.69 13.23 1.04
C CYS A 122 3.49 14.18 0.99
N LEU A 123 3.69 15.42 1.45
CA LEU A 123 2.60 16.42 1.51
C LEU A 123 2.55 17.36 0.31
N ALA A 124 3.56 17.33 -0.54
CA ALA A 124 3.66 18.15 -1.74
C ALA A 124 4.45 17.43 -2.81
N ASP A 125 4.26 17.84 -4.07
CA ASP A 125 5.10 17.42 -5.16
C ASP A 125 6.58 17.75 -4.86
N GLY A 126 7.50 16.82 -5.15
CA GLY A 126 8.93 16.96 -4.85
C GLY A 126 9.31 16.59 -3.42
N CYS A 127 8.43 15.95 -2.64
CA CYS A 127 8.71 15.50 -1.28
C CYS A 127 9.94 14.55 -1.19
N ALA A 128 10.72 14.68 -0.11
CA ALA A 128 11.96 13.92 0.04
C ALA A 128 11.76 12.42 0.28
N ASP A 129 10.64 12.03 0.89
CA ASP A 129 10.39 10.65 1.30
C ASP A 129 9.84 9.76 0.17
N ALA A 130 9.43 10.33 -0.96
CA ALA A 130 8.87 9.56 -2.06
C ALA A 130 9.88 9.33 -3.18
N TYR A 131 9.70 8.22 -3.91
CA TYR A 131 10.38 8.00 -5.19
C TYR A 131 9.99 9.08 -6.19
N GLN A 132 10.99 9.81 -6.70
CA GLN A 132 10.80 10.86 -7.70
C GLN A 132 11.00 10.36 -9.14
N TYR A 133 11.82 9.31 -9.28
CA TYR A 133 12.16 8.66 -10.54
C TYR A 133 12.60 7.21 -10.29
N PRO A 134 12.60 6.31 -11.28
CA PRO A 134 12.84 4.87 -11.07
C PRO A 134 14.19 4.49 -10.44
N SER A 135 15.23 5.31 -10.60
CA SER A 135 16.55 5.09 -9.99
C SER A 135 16.79 5.89 -8.70
N ASP A 136 15.74 6.49 -8.11
CA ASP A 136 15.79 7.23 -6.85
C ASP A 136 15.85 6.26 -5.67
N ASN A 137 16.98 5.58 -5.51
CA ASN A 137 17.12 4.48 -4.56
C ASN A 137 17.06 4.95 -3.09
N GLY A 138 16.58 4.06 -2.21
CA GLY A 138 16.64 4.25 -0.76
C GLY A 138 15.38 4.81 -0.11
N LYS A 139 14.22 4.74 -0.78
CA LYS A 139 12.92 5.19 -0.23
C LYS A 139 12.05 4.06 0.33
N THR A 140 12.40 2.79 0.06
CA THR A 140 11.71 1.64 0.63
C THR A 140 12.12 1.40 2.09
N HIS A 141 11.12 1.14 2.93
CA HIS A 141 11.26 0.83 4.35
C HIS A 141 10.55 -0.49 4.70
N ALA A 142 10.84 -1.06 5.87
CA ALA A 142 10.17 -2.21 6.47
C ALA A 142 10.17 -2.10 8.00
#